data_AF-A0A852ZLL6-F1
#
_entry.id   AF-A0A852ZLL6-F1
#
_cell.length_a   1.000
_cell.length_b   1.000
_cell.length_c   1.000
_cell.angle_alpha   90.00
_cell.angle_beta   90.00
_cell.angle_gamma   90.00
#
_symmetry.space_group_name_H-M   'P 1'
#
loop_
_entity.id
_entity.type
_entity.pdbx_description
1 polymer ?
#
loop_
_entity_poly.entity_id
_entity_poly.type
_entity_poly.pdbx_seq_one_letter_code
_entity_poly.pdbx_strand_id
1 'polypeptide(L)'
;MSLKYALLGLLAERPDSGYALTQRFEQSLQKYAWHANHSQIYPELAKLAADNLATVVEEGARGRRTYAITDAGREALREWLLTSGAGPRRVRNEAVLRTFLLSTLEPDDAAQLLRRYVDRAAQDLAELRAVVADLDAAEEAGEPQRFGRFAAEFGLRQYAAFHDWARWALARVESAAPRQQSREQGREQDLQE
;
A
#
# COMPACT_ATOMS: atom_id res chain seq x y z
N MET A 1 4.34 14.02 -6.13
CA MET A 1 5.36 14.47 -5.16
C MET A 1 6.18 13.29 -4.64
N SER A 2 5.57 12.21 -4.15
CA SER A 2 6.33 11.15 -3.44
C SER A 2 7.06 10.12 -4.33
N LEU A 3 6.54 9.79 -5.52
CA LEU A 3 7.17 8.78 -6.41
C LEU A 3 8.59 9.18 -6.83
N LYS A 4 8.80 10.45 -7.16
CA LYS A 4 10.11 11.08 -7.37
C LYS A 4 11.14 10.64 -6.33
N TYR A 5 10.81 10.83 -5.04
CA TYR A 5 11.73 10.57 -3.94
C TYR A 5 11.88 9.08 -3.66
N ALA A 6 10.86 8.28 -3.92
CA ALA A 6 10.97 6.82 -3.87
C ALA A 6 12.00 6.30 -4.90
N LEU A 7 11.97 6.82 -6.14
CA LEU A 7 12.94 6.47 -7.17
C LEU A 7 14.35 6.98 -6.85
N LEU A 8 14.47 8.21 -6.33
CA LEU A 8 15.76 8.74 -5.86
C LEU A 8 16.35 7.89 -4.73
N GLY A 9 15.53 7.43 -3.78
CA GLY A 9 15.97 6.52 -2.72
C GLY A 9 16.54 5.21 -3.27
N LEU A 10 15.83 4.56 -4.20
CA LEU A 10 16.31 3.32 -4.83
C LEU A 10 17.61 3.50 -5.63
N LEU A 11 17.75 4.64 -6.31
CA LEU A 11 18.96 5.02 -7.06
C LEU A 11 20.13 5.43 -6.16
N ALA A 12 19.85 5.90 -4.95
CA ALA A 12 20.88 6.21 -3.94
C ALA A 12 21.53 4.95 -3.37
N GLU A 13 20.80 3.82 -3.32
CA GLU A 13 21.38 2.52 -2.97
C GLU A 13 22.34 2.02 -4.04
N ARG A 14 21.93 2.09 -5.31
CA ARG A 14 22.76 1.73 -6.47
C ARG A 14 22.15 2.21 -7.80
N PRO A 15 22.99 2.46 -8.82
CA PRO A 15 22.52 2.62 -10.19
C PRO A 15 21.78 1.37 -10.69
N ASP A 16 20.73 1.55 -11.47
CA ASP A 16 19.98 0.44 -12.07
C ASP A 16 19.27 0.85 -13.36
N SER A 17 18.93 -0.14 -14.19
CA SER A 17 18.09 0.10 -15.37
C SER A 17 16.65 0.40 -14.98
N GLY A 18 15.90 1.13 -15.82
CA GLY A 18 14.49 1.43 -15.55
C GLY A 18 13.63 0.17 -15.29
N TYR A 19 13.92 -0.93 -15.99
CA TYR A 19 13.27 -2.22 -15.76
C TYR A 19 13.63 -2.81 -14.39
N ALA A 20 14.92 -2.87 -14.07
CA ALA A 20 15.41 -3.40 -12.79
C ALA A 20 14.91 -2.55 -11.59
N LEU A 21 14.85 -1.22 -11.74
CA LEU A 21 14.25 -0.31 -10.77
C LEU A 21 12.77 -0.62 -10.55
N THR A 22 12.02 -0.85 -11.63
CA THR A 22 10.59 -1.20 -11.51
C THR A 22 10.41 -2.51 -10.77
N GLN A 23 11.20 -3.53 -11.09
CA GLN A 23 11.17 -4.82 -10.37
C GLN A 23 11.53 -4.68 -8.89
N ARG A 24 12.58 -3.91 -8.56
CA ARG A 24 12.93 -3.61 -7.16
C ARG A 24 11.80 -2.86 -6.45
N PHE A 25 11.17 -1.91 -7.12
CA PHE A 25 10.06 -1.13 -6.57
C PHE A 25 8.87 -2.03 -6.24
N GLU A 26 8.48 -2.91 -7.17
CA GLU A 26 7.40 -3.90 -6.99
C GLU A 26 7.68 -4.90 -5.88
N GLN A 27 8.94 -5.33 -5.74
CA GLN A 27 9.35 -6.31 -4.73
C GLN A 27 9.50 -5.70 -3.33
N SER A 28 9.61 -4.37 -3.21
CA SER A 28 9.84 -3.66 -1.96
C SER A 28 8.77 -2.58 -1.71
N LEU A 29 9.03 -1.33 -2.10
CA LEU A 29 8.23 -0.14 -1.78
C LEU A 29 6.76 -0.28 -2.15
N GLN A 30 6.42 -0.95 -3.25
CA GLN A 30 5.04 -1.15 -3.67
C GLN A 30 4.21 -1.96 -2.68
N LYS A 31 4.83 -2.88 -1.95
CA LYS A 31 4.14 -3.78 -1.03
C LYS A 31 3.76 -3.13 0.29
N TYR A 32 4.43 -2.04 0.68
CA TYR A 32 4.23 -1.46 2.01
C TYR A 32 4.30 0.07 2.11
N ALA A 33 4.83 0.77 1.12
CA ALA A 33 5.08 2.22 1.21
C ALA A 33 4.37 3.05 0.13
N TRP A 34 4.43 2.64 -1.13
CA TRP A 34 3.92 3.45 -2.23
C TRP A 34 3.60 2.65 -3.48
N HIS A 35 2.37 2.74 -3.99
CA HIS A 35 1.98 2.06 -5.22
C HIS A 35 2.29 2.90 -6.47
N ALA A 36 3.00 2.34 -7.44
CA ALA A 36 3.23 2.94 -8.75
C ALA A 36 3.43 1.86 -9.81
N ASN A 37 2.81 2.03 -10.98
CA ASN A 37 2.96 1.08 -12.08
C ASN A 37 4.04 1.54 -13.09
N HIS A 38 4.36 0.67 -14.05
CA HIS A 38 5.32 0.98 -15.13
C HIS A 38 5.02 2.30 -15.86
N SER A 39 3.74 2.57 -16.16
CA SER A 39 3.32 3.80 -16.87
C SER A 39 3.56 5.08 -16.05
N GLN A 40 3.75 4.96 -14.74
CA GLN A 40 4.10 6.06 -13.85
C GLN A 40 5.62 6.15 -13.61
N ILE A 41 6.30 5.01 -13.48
CA ILE A 41 7.74 4.97 -13.17
C ILE A 41 8.60 5.51 -14.32
N TYR A 42 8.36 5.08 -15.56
CA TYR A 42 9.20 5.48 -16.69
C TYR A 42 9.14 6.98 -17.01
N PRO A 43 7.95 7.61 -17.07
CA PRO A 43 7.87 9.07 -17.24
C PRO A 43 8.51 9.83 -16.07
N GLU A 44 8.38 9.33 -14.84
CA GLU A 44 9.02 9.97 -13.68
C GLU A 44 10.55 9.87 -13.74
N LEU A 45 11.11 8.73 -14.18
CA LEU A 45 12.55 8.58 -14.44
C LEU A 45 13.05 9.56 -15.53
N ALA A 46 12.29 9.73 -16.60
CA ALA A 46 12.62 10.69 -17.64
C ALA A 46 12.62 12.12 -17.10
N LYS A 47 11.64 12.46 -16.25
CA LYS A 47 11.56 13.76 -15.58
C LYS A 47 12.73 14.00 -14.62
N LEU A 48 13.10 13.00 -13.81
CA LEU A 48 14.27 13.05 -12.94
C LEU A 48 15.55 13.36 -13.73
N ALA A 49 15.70 12.77 -14.91
CA ALA A 49 16.83 13.05 -15.80
C ALA A 49 16.78 14.47 -16.37
N ALA A 50 15.61 14.92 -16.82
CA ALA A 50 15.42 16.29 -17.31
C ALA A 50 15.69 17.35 -16.23
N ASP A 51 15.35 17.05 -14.97
CA ASP A 51 15.57 17.93 -13.82
C ASP A 51 17.00 17.84 -13.24
N ASN A 52 17.92 17.10 -13.87
CA ASN A 52 19.29 16.85 -13.40
C ASN A 52 19.38 16.18 -12.01
N LEU A 53 18.35 15.42 -11.62
CA LEU A 53 18.30 14.70 -10.34
C LEU A 53 18.73 13.23 -10.49
N ALA A 54 18.64 12.70 -11.70
CA ALA A 54 19.26 11.45 -12.10
C ALA A 54 20.00 11.67 -13.43
N THR A 55 20.92 10.77 -13.75
CA THR A 55 21.65 10.79 -15.03
C THR A 55 21.76 9.38 -15.59
N VAL A 56 21.90 9.27 -16.91
CA VAL A 56 22.14 7.99 -17.59
C VAL A 56 23.63 7.74 -17.59
N VAL A 57 24.08 6.69 -16.91
CA VAL A 57 25.51 6.33 -16.78
C VAL A 57 25.93 5.24 -17.76
N GLU A 58 24.97 4.52 -18.33
CA GLU A 58 25.22 3.46 -19.32
C GLU A 58 24.02 3.34 -20.26
N GLU A 59 24.31 3.17 -21.55
CA GLU A 59 23.33 2.74 -22.55
C GLU A 59 23.72 1.34 -23.05
N GLY A 60 22.90 0.35 -22.69
CA GLY A 60 23.05 -1.03 -23.13
C GLY A 60 22.29 -1.33 -24.42
N ALA A 61 22.31 -2.60 -24.82
CA ALA A 61 21.62 -3.07 -26.01
C ALA A 61 20.11 -2.72 -26.01
N ARG A 62 19.57 -2.47 -27.21
CA ARG A 62 18.14 -2.13 -27.43
C ARG A 62 17.68 -0.87 -26.69
N GLY A 63 18.58 0.08 -26.44
CA GLY A 63 18.26 1.35 -25.80
C GLY A 63 18.01 1.25 -24.29
N ARG A 64 18.50 0.19 -23.63
CA ARG A 64 18.40 0.03 -22.18
C ARG A 64 19.25 1.09 -21.49
N ARG A 65 18.65 1.98 -20.71
CA ARG A 65 19.35 3.01 -19.95
C ARG A 65 19.51 2.61 -18.49
N THR A 66 20.73 2.71 -17.99
CA THR A 66 21.06 2.60 -16.55
C THR A 66 21.11 4.01 -15.97
N TYR A 67 20.31 4.24 -14.93
CA TYR A 67 20.21 5.52 -14.25
C TYR A 67 21.03 5.50 -12.97
N ALA A 68 21.66 6.63 -12.63
CA ALA A 68 22.27 6.89 -11.33
C ALA A 68 21.78 8.22 -10.76
N ILE A 69 21.67 8.32 -9.45
CA ILE A 69 21.33 9.60 -8.79
C ILE A 69 22.51 10.59 -8.89
N THR A 70 22.21 11.86 -9.13
CA THR A 70 23.20 12.96 -9.13
C THR A 70 23.38 13.53 -7.72
N ASP A 71 24.36 14.41 -7.52
CA ASP A 71 24.50 15.13 -6.25
C ASP A 71 23.30 16.05 -5.96
N ALA A 72 22.76 16.69 -7.00
CA ALA A 72 21.52 17.46 -6.88
C ALA A 72 20.33 16.57 -6.50
N GLY A 73 20.26 15.35 -7.04
CA GLY A 73 19.27 14.35 -6.63
C GLY A 73 19.39 13.92 -5.17
N ARG A 74 20.63 13.71 -4.69
CA ARG A 74 20.91 13.39 -3.29
C ARG A 74 20.50 14.52 -2.36
N GLU A 75 20.82 15.77 -2.70
CA GLU A 75 20.43 16.92 -1.90
C GLU A 75 18.91 17.10 -1.87
N ALA A 76 18.24 16.97 -3.02
CA ALA A 76 16.79 17.04 -3.09
C ALA A 76 16.10 15.95 -2.25
N LEU A 77 16.65 14.73 -2.24
CA LEU A 77 16.16 13.64 -1.38
C LEU A 77 16.36 13.98 0.10
N ARG A 78 17.54 14.49 0.46
CA ARG A 78 17.87 14.89 1.84
C ARG A 78 16.94 16.01 2.32
N GLU A 79 16.77 17.07 1.54
CA GLU A 79 15.88 18.18 1.86
C GLU A 79 14.45 17.66 2.10
N TRP A 80 13.93 16.83 1.20
CA TRP A 80 12.60 16.27 1.34
C TRP A 80 12.40 15.45 2.62
N LEU A 81 13.39 14.65 3.01
CA LEU A 81 13.37 13.89 4.27
C LEU A 81 13.41 14.79 5.51
N LEU A 82 14.04 15.96 5.43
CA LEU A 82 14.18 16.90 6.55
C LEU A 82 13.02 17.90 6.66
N THR A 83 12.31 18.17 5.55
CA THR A 83 11.22 19.16 5.50
C THR A 83 9.82 18.54 5.67
N SER A 84 9.70 17.22 5.75
CA SER A 84 8.39 16.55 5.85
C SER A 84 7.59 17.01 7.08
N GLY A 85 6.41 17.59 6.83
CA GLY A 85 5.53 18.16 7.87
C GLY A 85 4.98 17.14 8.86
N ALA A 86 4.65 17.61 10.06
CA ALA A 86 4.22 16.78 11.19
C ALA A 86 2.87 16.07 10.96
N GLY A 87 2.90 14.75 11.04
CA GLY A 87 1.75 13.90 11.35
C GLY A 87 0.84 13.48 10.18
N PRO A 88 0.00 12.46 10.40
CA PRO A 88 -0.91 11.96 9.38
C PRO A 88 -1.93 13.05 8.98
N ARG A 89 -1.99 13.35 7.68
CA ARG A 89 -3.09 14.14 7.11
C ARG A 89 -4.41 13.39 7.25
N ARG A 90 -5.54 14.11 7.16
CA ARG A 90 -6.90 13.50 7.11
C ARG A 90 -6.91 12.36 6.08
N VAL A 91 -7.09 11.14 6.57
CA VAL A 91 -7.11 9.93 5.74
C VAL A 91 -8.48 9.80 5.09
N ARG A 92 -8.53 9.85 3.75
CA ARG A 92 -9.73 9.47 3.00
C ARG A 92 -9.76 7.95 2.89
N ASN A 93 -10.69 7.31 3.57
CA ASN A 93 -10.81 5.85 3.60
C ASN A 93 -12.12 5.42 2.96
N GLU A 94 -12.05 4.90 1.73
CA GLU A 94 -13.22 4.47 0.96
C GLU A 94 -13.90 3.24 1.58
N ALA A 95 -13.13 2.31 2.14
CA ALA A 95 -13.70 1.11 2.78
C ALA A 95 -14.57 1.50 3.98
N VAL A 96 -14.11 2.44 4.80
CA VAL A 96 -14.89 2.99 5.93
C VAL A 96 -16.13 3.74 5.44
N LEU A 97 -16.02 4.53 4.37
CA LEU A 97 -17.17 5.20 3.77
C LEU A 97 -18.21 4.22 3.25
N ARG A 98 -17.79 3.16 2.54
CA ARG A 98 -18.68 2.10 2.07
C ARG A 98 -19.32 1.36 3.25
N THR A 99 -18.58 1.10 4.33
CA THR A 99 -19.12 0.49 5.55
C THR A 99 -20.18 1.37 6.22
N PHE A 100 -19.98 2.70 6.23
CA PHE A 100 -20.97 3.66 6.74
C PHE A 100 -22.29 3.62 5.95
N LEU A 101 -22.22 3.28 4.65
CA LEU A 101 -23.37 3.25 3.75
C LEU A 101 -24.02 1.86 3.63
N LEU A 102 -23.62 0.87 4.46
CA LEU A 102 -24.14 -0.50 4.39
C LEU A 102 -25.66 -0.61 4.57
N SER A 103 -26.29 0.34 5.27
CA SER A 103 -27.74 0.39 5.44
C SER A 103 -28.53 0.54 4.14
N THR A 104 -27.85 0.82 3.03
CA THR A 104 -28.44 0.88 1.69
C THR A 104 -28.47 -0.46 0.96
N LEU A 105 -27.88 -1.51 1.55
CA LEU A 105 -27.81 -2.85 0.99
C LEU A 105 -28.65 -3.83 1.80
N GLU A 106 -29.05 -4.93 1.15
CA GLU A 106 -29.60 -6.09 1.84
C GLU A 106 -28.56 -6.69 2.81
N PRO A 107 -28.99 -7.32 3.93
CA PRO A 107 -28.07 -7.84 4.94
C PRO A 107 -27.01 -8.80 4.41
N ASP A 108 -27.37 -9.66 3.46
CA ASP A 108 -26.45 -10.63 2.86
C ASP A 108 -25.39 -9.95 1.97
N ASP A 109 -25.78 -8.92 1.21
CA ASP A 109 -24.87 -8.13 0.38
C ASP A 109 -23.90 -7.31 1.24
N ALA A 110 -24.41 -6.72 2.34
CA ALA A 110 -23.60 -6.01 3.31
C ALA A 110 -22.56 -6.93 3.96
N ALA A 111 -22.97 -8.14 4.39
CA ALA A 111 -22.07 -9.14 4.92
C ALA A 111 -21.04 -9.61 3.87
N GLN A 112 -21.47 -9.81 2.62
CA GLN A 112 -20.57 -10.22 1.55
C GLN A 112 -19.50 -9.17 1.25
N LEU A 113 -19.84 -7.87 1.27
CA LEU A 113 -18.84 -6.81 1.14
C LEU A 113 -17.80 -6.86 2.25
N LEU A 114 -18.22 -7.03 3.50
CA LEU A 114 -17.32 -7.11 4.65
C LEU A 114 -16.45 -8.38 4.62
N ARG A 115 -16.97 -9.53 4.17
CA ARG A 115 -16.18 -10.74 3.94
C ARG A 115 -15.06 -10.49 2.93
N ARG A 116 -15.34 -9.81 1.81
CA ARG A 116 -14.29 -9.43 0.85
C ARG A 116 -13.20 -8.56 1.48
N TYR A 117 -13.54 -7.65 2.38
CA TYR A 117 -12.54 -6.86 3.11
C TYR A 117 -11.69 -7.73 4.06
N VAL A 118 -12.31 -8.68 4.78
CA VAL A 118 -11.58 -9.63 5.63
C VAL A 118 -10.61 -10.45 4.79
N ASP A 119 -11.09 -11.07 3.71
CA ASP A 119 -10.28 -11.95 2.86
C ASP A 119 -9.12 -11.19 2.22
N ARG A 120 -9.38 -10.00 1.67
CA ARG A 120 -8.33 -9.17 1.06
C ARG A 120 -7.29 -8.75 2.09
N ALA A 121 -7.71 -8.30 3.26
CA ALA A 121 -6.79 -7.87 4.31
C ALA A 121 -5.94 -9.04 4.84
N ALA A 122 -6.51 -10.25 4.92
CA ALA A 122 -5.78 -11.45 5.28
C ALA A 122 -4.72 -11.81 4.23
N GLN A 123 -5.04 -11.68 2.93
CA GLN A 123 -4.08 -11.85 1.82
C GLN A 123 -2.95 -10.83 1.90
N ASP A 124 -3.27 -9.53 2.01
CA ASP A 124 -2.28 -8.45 2.10
C ASP A 124 -1.36 -8.66 3.32
N LEU A 125 -1.90 -9.10 4.45
CA LEU A 125 -1.15 -9.41 5.66
C LEU A 125 -0.21 -10.62 5.46
N ALA A 126 -0.66 -11.67 4.78
CA ALA A 126 0.17 -12.84 4.47
C ALA A 126 1.33 -12.47 3.52
N GLU A 127 1.05 -11.72 2.47
CA GLU A 127 2.05 -11.23 1.51
C GLU A 127 3.10 -10.36 2.20
N LEU A 128 2.69 -9.42 3.06
CA LEU A 128 3.62 -8.54 3.75
C LEU A 128 4.43 -9.25 4.84
N ARG A 129 3.85 -10.27 5.50
CA ARG A 129 4.61 -11.11 6.45
C ARG A 129 5.76 -11.85 5.76
N ALA A 130 5.56 -12.35 4.54
CA ALA A 130 6.63 -12.99 3.79
C ALA A 130 7.78 -12.01 3.50
N VAL A 131 7.45 -10.78 3.08
CA VAL A 131 8.45 -9.72 2.85
C VAL A 131 9.21 -9.35 4.13
N VAL A 132 8.51 -9.25 5.25
CA VAL A 132 9.14 -8.94 6.53
C VAL A 132 10.07 -10.06 6.98
N ALA A 133 9.68 -11.33 6.79
CA ALA A 133 10.55 -12.46 7.08
C ALA A 133 11.83 -12.44 6.21
N ASP A 134 11.71 -12.12 4.92
CA ASP A 134 12.88 -11.99 4.03
C ASP A 134 13.81 -10.85 4.48
N LEU A 135 13.25 -9.72 4.93
CA LEU A 135 14.02 -8.59 5.45
C LEU A 135 14.71 -8.92 6.79
N ASP A 136 14.02 -9.60 7.70
CA ASP A 136 14.56 -10.03 8.99
C ASP A 136 15.70 -11.05 8.77
N ALA A 137 15.53 -12.01 7.86
CA ALA A 137 16.58 -12.96 7.51
C ALA A 137 17.83 -12.30 6.90
N ALA A 138 17.66 -11.27 6.06
CA ALA A 138 18.78 -10.51 5.51
C ALA A 138 19.54 -9.72 6.60
N GLU A 139 18.83 -9.16 7.58
CA GLU A 139 19.43 -8.49 8.74
C GLU A 139 20.24 -9.48 9.60
N GLU A 140 19.68 -10.66 9.89
CA GLU A 140 20.37 -11.73 10.62
C GLU A 140 21.61 -12.23 9.90
N ALA A 141 21.60 -12.24 8.56
CA ALA A 141 22.76 -12.57 7.72
C ALA A 141 23.84 -11.48 7.68
N GLY A 142 23.62 -10.34 8.36
CA GLY A 142 24.57 -9.23 8.41
C GLY A 142 24.57 -8.34 7.17
N GLU A 143 23.51 -8.40 6.35
CA GLU A 143 23.35 -7.43 5.25
C GLU A 143 23.15 -6.01 5.80
N PRO A 144 23.54 -4.97 5.03
CA PRO A 144 23.32 -3.59 5.44
C PRO A 144 21.86 -3.32 5.81
N GLN A 145 21.66 -2.61 6.93
CA GLN A 145 20.34 -2.31 7.47
C GLN A 145 19.44 -1.68 6.40
N ARG A 146 18.39 -2.39 5.99
CA ARG A 146 17.41 -1.90 5.03
C ARG A 146 16.29 -1.20 5.80
N PHE A 147 16.28 0.13 5.84
CA PHE A 147 15.23 0.92 6.51
C PHE A 147 13.81 0.63 6.00
N GLY A 148 13.67 -0.09 4.88
CA GLY A 148 12.41 -0.68 4.43
C GLY A 148 11.71 -1.54 5.48
N ARG A 149 12.43 -2.14 6.44
CA ARG A 149 11.83 -2.91 7.53
C ARG A 149 10.94 -2.08 8.45
N PHE A 150 11.30 -0.83 8.72
CA PHE A 150 10.44 0.08 9.52
C PHE A 150 9.16 0.45 8.78
N ALA A 151 9.25 0.68 7.47
CA ALA A 151 8.07 0.95 6.64
C ALA A 151 7.18 -0.30 6.51
N ALA A 152 7.77 -1.48 6.34
CA ALA A 152 7.04 -2.76 6.30
C ALA A 152 6.34 -3.07 7.64
N GLU A 153 6.98 -2.76 8.78
CA GLU A 153 6.36 -2.89 10.11
C GLU A 153 5.09 -2.04 10.24
N PHE A 154 5.13 -0.79 9.76
CA PHE A 154 3.96 0.07 9.77
C PHE A 154 2.82 -0.53 8.91
N GLY A 155 3.16 -1.04 7.72
CA GLY A 155 2.20 -1.73 6.84
C GLY A 155 1.57 -2.95 7.52
N LEU A 156 2.35 -3.77 8.23
CA LEU A 156 1.83 -4.94 8.96
C LEU A 156 0.79 -4.53 10.00
N ARG A 157 1.10 -3.51 10.79
CA ARG A 157 0.19 -2.98 11.81
C ARG A 157 -1.08 -2.41 11.19
N GLN A 158 -0.95 -1.74 10.05
CA GLN A 158 -2.09 -1.18 9.34
C GLN A 158 -3.01 -2.26 8.76
N TYR A 159 -2.45 -3.29 8.11
CA TYR A 159 -3.24 -4.40 7.58
C TYR A 159 -3.87 -5.24 8.69
N ALA A 160 -3.15 -5.50 9.78
CA ALA A 160 -3.71 -6.19 10.94
C ALA A 160 -4.88 -5.41 11.55
N ALA A 161 -4.71 -4.11 11.79
CA ALA A 161 -5.78 -3.26 12.31
C ALA A 161 -7.01 -3.22 11.38
N PHE A 162 -6.80 -3.17 10.06
CA PHE A 162 -7.89 -3.19 9.09
C PHE A 162 -8.61 -4.55 9.04
N HIS A 163 -7.86 -5.65 9.04
CA HIS A 163 -8.41 -7.00 9.09
C HIS A 163 -9.27 -7.21 10.35
N ASP A 164 -8.75 -6.81 11.51
CA ASP A 164 -9.46 -6.93 12.79
C ASP A 164 -10.74 -6.08 12.82
N TRP A 165 -10.67 -4.85 12.29
CA TRP A 165 -11.83 -3.99 12.12
C TRP A 165 -12.88 -4.62 11.19
N ALA A 166 -12.47 -5.15 10.04
CA ALA A 166 -13.38 -5.76 9.06
C ALA A 166 -14.10 -6.98 9.66
N ARG A 167 -13.37 -7.83 10.39
CA ARG A 167 -13.94 -8.98 11.11
C ARG A 167 -14.93 -8.55 12.19
N TRP A 168 -14.57 -7.53 12.97
CA TRP A 168 -15.47 -6.97 13.97
C TRP A 168 -16.76 -6.44 13.33
N ALA A 169 -16.66 -5.69 12.24
CA ALA A 169 -17.81 -5.14 11.53
C ALA A 169 -18.70 -6.26 10.95
N LEU A 170 -18.10 -7.27 10.33
CA LEU A 170 -18.81 -8.43 9.78
C LEU A 170 -19.64 -9.13 10.85
N ALA A 171 -19.02 -9.43 12.00
CA ALA A 171 -19.69 -10.07 13.11
C ALA A 171 -20.92 -9.27 13.61
N ARG A 172 -20.86 -7.93 13.55
CA ARG A 172 -22.00 -7.06 13.93
C ARG A 172 -23.14 -7.12 12.93
N VAL A 173 -22.85 -7.14 11.64
CA VAL A 173 -23.87 -7.26 10.58
C VAL A 173 -24.54 -8.63 10.64
N GLU A 174 -23.76 -9.70 10.73
CA GLU A 174 -24.28 -11.07 10.82
C GLU A 174 -25.11 -11.30 12.09
N SER A 175 -24.76 -10.64 13.20
CA SER A 175 -25.55 -10.71 14.45
C SER A 175 -26.84 -9.88 14.42
N ALA A 176 -26.96 -8.92 13.50
CA ALA A 176 -28.12 -8.04 13.37
C ALA A 176 -29.20 -8.63 12.43
N ALA A 177 -28.78 -9.37 11.39
CA ALA A 177 -29.67 -9.96 10.38
C ALA A 177 -30.81 -10.85 10.96
N PRO A 178 -30.57 -11.73 11.96
CA PRO A 178 -31.63 -12.58 12.51
C PRO A 178 -32.75 -11.80 13.20
N ARG A 179 -32.44 -10.61 13.73
CA ARG A 179 -33.39 -9.78 14.50
C ARG A 179 -34.28 -8.90 13.61
N GLN A 180 -33.84 -8.59 12.39
CA GLN A 180 -34.64 -7.83 11.42
C GLN A 180 -35.69 -8.72 10.75
N GLN A 181 -35.30 -9.91 10.31
CA GLN A 181 -36.23 -10.87 9.70
C GLN A 181 -37.34 -11.30 10.68
N SER A 182 -37.02 -11.51 11.96
CA SER A 182 -38.02 -11.85 12.98
C SER A 182 -38.99 -10.70 13.29
N ARG A 183 -38.58 -9.44 13.09
CA ARG A 183 -39.42 -8.25 13.29
C ARG A 183 -40.30 -7.94 12.09
N GLU A 184 -39.83 -8.21 10.88
CA GLU A 184 -40.62 -8.05 9.65
C GLU A 184 -41.70 -9.13 9.55
N GLN A 185 -41.38 -10.39 9.86
CA GLN A 185 -42.34 -11.50 9.87
C GLN A 185 -43.46 -11.33 10.89
N GLY A 186 -43.16 -10.80 12.09
CA GLY A 186 -44.19 -10.49 13.10
C GLY A 186 -45.09 -9.32 12.69
N ARG A 187 -44.56 -8.34 11.96
CA ARG A 187 -45.34 -7.19 11.47
C ARG A 187 -46.29 -7.55 10.34
N GLU A 188 -45.89 -8.48 9.48
CA GLU A 188 -46.74 -8.99 8.40
C GLU A 188 -47.87 -9.89 8.90
N GLN A 189 -47.67 -10.61 10.01
CA GLN A 189 -48.72 -11.41 10.66
C GLN A 189 -49.77 -10.53 11.36
N ASP A 190 -49.36 -9.47 12.07
CA ASP A 190 -50.28 -8.51 12.71
C ASP A 190 -51.11 -7.66 11.72
N LEU A 191 -50.72 -7.61 10.44
CA LEU A 191 -51.46 -6.92 9.37
C LEU A 191 -52.47 -7.83 8.66
N GLN A 192 -52.48 -9.13 8.95
CA GLN A 192 -53.39 -10.13 8.36
C GLN A 192 -54.50 -10.61 9.31
N GLU A 193 -54.51 -10.17 10.58
CA GLU A 193 -55.61 -10.30 11.55
C GLU A 193 -56.45 -9.02 11.65
#